data_AF-A0A1N7HCV5-F1
#
_entry.id   AF-A0A1N7HCV5-F1
#
_cell.length_a   1.000
_cell.length_b   1.000
_cell.length_c   1.000
_cell.angle_alpha   90.00
_cell.angle_beta   90.00
_cell.angle_gamma   90.00
#
_symmetry.space_group_name_H-M   'P 1'
#
loop_
_entity.id
_entity.type
_entity.pdbx_description
1 polymer ?
#
loop_
_entity_poly.entity_id
_entity_poly.type
_entity_poly.pdbx_seq_one_letter_code
_entity_poly.pdbx_strand_id
1 'polypeptide(L)'
;MRWLVFLAGCVWAFAAAAQPIAAPTDADMRRAVSEITEGDPAALAAADAMIAGRAEESFAAEWLDGFRPMAILFHALWETDRLIYLDWKTGRDEALAQFEGLFTTAGLVWPADMAEVVIRQIAEAAPESGPEMAFVYIPLQRLAEQQEHQIMLINDGSDAYPFFLTRRAVAERWADVALGNDMFIDHPDWQFADEMRAAGLDPRNDDHPIYRARPVPPEE
;
A
#
# COMPACT_ATOMS: atom_id res chain seq x y z
N MET A 1 8.29 55.66 28.15
CA MET A 1 8.45 54.41 28.94
C MET A 1 7.07 53.88 29.29
N ARG A 2 6.56 52.92 28.52
CA ARG A 2 5.50 51.97 28.92
C ARG A 2 5.50 50.85 27.89
N TRP A 3 5.93 49.70 28.38
CA TRP A 3 5.94 48.41 27.70
C TRP A 3 4.50 47.90 27.56
N LEU A 4 4.16 47.29 26.43
CA LEU A 4 3.06 46.36 26.35
C LEU A 4 3.43 45.22 25.38
N VAL A 5 3.66 44.08 26.03
CA VAL A 5 3.93 42.75 25.53
C VAL A 5 2.77 42.30 24.63
N PHE A 6 3.06 41.90 23.40
CA PHE A 6 2.15 41.07 22.59
C PHE A 6 2.75 39.66 22.55
N LEU A 7 2.26 38.81 23.46
CA LEU A 7 2.44 37.36 23.39
C LEU A 7 1.46 36.85 22.33
N ALA A 8 1.94 36.67 21.11
CA ALA A 8 1.23 35.88 20.11
C ALA A 8 1.31 34.43 20.57
N GLY A 9 0.16 33.90 21.00
CA GLY A 9 0.04 32.54 21.51
C GLY A 9 0.45 31.53 20.44
N CYS A 10 1.56 30.84 20.71
CA CYS A 10 1.79 29.52 20.12
C CYS A 10 0.65 28.62 20.62
N VAL A 11 -0.33 28.38 19.75
CA VAL A 11 -1.22 27.24 19.90
C VAL A 11 -0.35 26.01 19.70
N TRP A 12 0.17 25.48 20.82
CA TRP A 12 0.63 24.10 20.86
C TRP A 12 -0.62 23.27 20.64
N ALA A 13 -0.90 22.92 19.39
CA ALA A 13 -1.77 21.80 19.08
C ALA A 13 -1.08 20.59 19.70
N PHE A 14 -1.49 20.22 20.91
CA PHE A 14 -1.16 18.93 21.47
C PHE A 14 -1.72 17.92 20.47
N ALA A 15 -0.83 17.30 19.69
CA ALA A 15 -1.14 16.06 19.00
C ALA A 15 -1.74 15.16 20.08
N ALA A 16 -3.04 14.90 19.99
CA ALA A 16 -3.68 13.91 20.83
C ALA A 16 -2.86 12.64 20.63
N ALA A 17 -2.19 12.17 21.68
CA ALA A 17 -1.41 10.95 21.61
C ALA A 17 -2.36 9.86 21.12
N ALA A 18 -2.18 9.43 19.87
CA ALA A 18 -2.96 8.36 19.29
C ALA A 18 -2.88 7.18 20.28
N GLN A 19 -4.02 6.62 20.66
CA GLN A 19 -3.99 5.46 21.53
C GLN A 19 -3.17 4.37 20.82
N PRO A 20 -2.26 3.69 21.53
CA PRO A 20 -1.43 2.65 20.91
C PRO A 20 -2.34 1.58 20.35
N ILE A 21 -2.30 1.38 19.03
CA ILE A 21 -3.03 0.33 18.34
C ILE A 21 -2.30 -0.98 18.65
N ALA A 22 -3.03 -1.99 19.12
CA ALA A 22 -2.45 -3.30 19.36
C ALA A 22 -1.94 -3.88 18.03
N ALA A 23 -0.71 -4.38 18.03
CA ALA A 23 -0.13 -5.03 16.86
C ALA A 23 -0.96 -6.27 16.49
N PRO A 24 -1.15 -6.56 15.18
CA PRO A 24 -1.82 -7.78 14.74
C PRO A 24 -1.13 -9.04 15.25
N THR A 25 -1.92 -10.07 15.54
CA THR A 25 -1.42 -11.41 15.89
C THR A 25 -1.10 -12.23 14.64
N ASP A 26 -0.39 -13.35 14.81
CA ASP A 26 -0.15 -14.31 13.72
C ASP A 26 -1.46 -14.85 13.12
N ALA A 27 -2.50 -15.03 13.95
CA ALA A 27 -3.82 -15.45 13.49
C ALA A 27 -4.49 -14.38 12.62
N ASP A 28 -4.39 -13.10 13.03
CA ASP A 28 -4.89 -11.97 12.26
C ASP A 28 -4.20 -11.89 10.89
N MET A 29 -2.87 -12.09 10.85
CA MET A 29 -2.11 -12.03 9.60
C MET A 29 -2.40 -13.21 8.69
N ARG A 30 -2.55 -14.41 9.24
CA ARG A 30 -3.00 -15.57 8.48
C ARG A 30 -4.40 -15.34 7.90
N ARG A 31 -5.29 -14.68 8.64
CA ARG A 31 -6.62 -14.29 8.15
C ARG A 31 -6.51 -13.25 7.03
N ALA A 32 -5.69 -12.22 7.19
CA ALA A 32 -5.43 -11.22 6.16
C ALA A 32 -4.96 -11.87 4.86
N VAL A 33 -3.96 -12.76 4.93
CA VAL A 33 -3.47 -13.51 3.77
C VAL A 33 -4.60 -14.32 3.13
N SER A 34 -5.40 -15.03 3.93
CA SER A 34 -6.54 -15.79 3.42
C SER A 34 -7.54 -14.91 2.66
N GLU A 35 -7.90 -13.76 3.21
CA GLU A 35 -8.88 -12.86 2.59
C GLU A 35 -8.32 -12.21 1.33
N ILE A 36 -7.08 -11.68 1.40
CA ILE A 36 -6.41 -10.97 0.31
C ILE A 36 -6.17 -11.88 -0.89
N THR A 37 -5.79 -13.15 -0.64
CA THR A 37 -5.44 -14.13 -1.67
C THR A 37 -6.58 -15.09 -2.01
N GLU A 38 -7.79 -14.86 -1.49
CA GLU A 38 -8.97 -15.72 -1.68
C GLU A 38 -8.74 -17.18 -1.23
N GLY A 39 -7.92 -17.36 -0.20
CA GLY A 39 -7.61 -18.65 0.38
C GLY A 39 -6.61 -19.48 -0.44
N ASP A 40 -5.74 -18.82 -1.22
CA ASP A 40 -4.68 -19.51 -1.96
C ASP A 40 -3.84 -20.39 -1.00
N PRO A 41 -3.82 -21.72 -1.19
CA PRO A 41 -3.10 -22.62 -0.30
C PRO A 41 -1.59 -22.39 -0.32
N ALA A 42 -1.01 -21.90 -1.41
CA ALA A 42 0.41 -21.57 -1.48
C ALA A 42 0.74 -20.33 -0.64
N ALA A 43 -0.10 -19.29 -0.71
CA ALA A 43 0.09 -18.07 0.08
C ALA A 43 -0.06 -18.37 1.58
N LEU A 44 -1.06 -19.17 1.95
CA LEU A 44 -1.26 -19.61 3.34
C LEU A 44 -0.09 -20.47 3.84
N ALA A 45 0.43 -21.37 3.01
CA ALA A 45 1.61 -22.17 3.38
C ALA A 45 2.87 -21.31 3.57
N ALA A 46 3.06 -20.28 2.73
CA ALA A 46 4.15 -19.32 2.88
C ALA A 46 3.99 -18.50 4.17
N ALA A 47 2.79 -18.00 4.46
CA ALA A 47 2.50 -17.32 5.73
C ALA A 47 2.80 -18.22 6.95
N ASP A 48 2.34 -19.47 6.91
CA ASP A 48 2.58 -20.45 7.98
C ASP A 48 4.08 -20.81 8.13
N ALA A 49 4.84 -20.79 7.04
CA ALA A 49 6.30 -20.96 7.06
C ALA A 49 6.99 -19.76 7.73
N MET A 50 6.60 -18.53 7.40
CA MET A 50 7.13 -17.32 8.01
C MET A 50 6.78 -17.23 9.50
N ILE A 51 5.53 -17.51 9.87
CA ILE A 51 5.08 -17.60 11.27
C ILE A 51 5.94 -18.58 12.07
N ALA A 52 6.25 -19.74 11.48
CA ALA A 52 7.05 -20.75 12.14
C ALA A 52 8.57 -20.50 12.09
N GLY A 53 9.02 -19.38 11.51
CA GLY A 53 10.44 -19.06 11.36
C GLY A 53 11.17 -20.00 10.40
N ARG A 54 10.49 -20.62 9.44
CA ARG A 54 11.07 -21.54 8.44
C ARG A 54 11.38 -20.85 7.10
N ALA A 55 11.23 -19.54 7.03
CA ALA A 55 11.47 -18.72 5.84
C ALA A 55 12.77 -17.89 5.96
N GLU A 56 13.77 -18.37 6.70
CA GLU A 56 14.99 -17.63 7.10
C GLU A 56 15.83 -17.11 5.92
N GLU A 57 15.72 -17.71 4.73
CA GLU A 57 16.43 -17.28 3.52
C GLU A 57 15.59 -16.35 2.63
N SER A 58 14.37 -16.01 3.03
CA SER A 58 13.51 -15.11 2.25
C SER A 58 13.92 -13.65 2.39
N PHE A 59 13.62 -12.85 1.37
CA PHE A 59 13.80 -11.40 1.40
C PHE A 59 13.09 -10.75 2.61
N ALA A 60 11.96 -11.30 3.05
CA ALA A 60 11.22 -10.79 4.19
C ALA A 60 11.74 -11.25 5.57
N ALA A 61 12.70 -12.19 5.61
CA ALA A 61 13.22 -12.74 6.86
C ALA A 61 13.93 -11.67 7.71
N GLU A 62 14.56 -10.68 7.06
CA GLU A 62 15.25 -9.58 7.74
C GLU A 62 14.31 -8.66 8.52
N TRP A 63 13.01 -8.69 8.23
CA TRP A 63 12.00 -7.86 8.90
C TRP A 63 11.26 -8.59 10.03
N LEU A 64 11.52 -9.88 10.26
CA LEU A 64 10.87 -10.64 11.34
C LEU A 64 11.11 -10.01 12.72
N ASP A 65 12.32 -9.52 12.95
CA ASP A 65 12.72 -8.88 14.20
C ASP A 65 12.26 -7.41 14.22
N GLY A 66 11.03 -7.21 14.70
CA GLY A 66 10.43 -5.88 14.91
C GLY A 66 9.26 -5.54 14.00
N PHE A 67 9.10 -6.26 12.88
CA PHE A 67 8.05 -6.00 11.87
C PHE A 67 7.31 -7.28 11.46
N ARG A 68 7.17 -8.22 12.39
CA ARG A 68 6.59 -9.56 12.16
C ARG A 68 5.26 -9.56 11.38
N PRO A 69 4.24 -8.74 11.69
CA PRO A 69 3.00 -8.77 10.93
C PRO A 69 3.19 -8.44 9.45
N MET A 70 4.01 -7.41 9.16
CA MET A 70 4.39 -7.04 7.80
C MET A 70 5.16 -8.17 7.11
N ALA A 71 6.16 -8.76 7.77
CA ALA A 71 6.97 -9.83 7.20
C ALA A 71 6.13 -11.05 6.78
N ILE A 72 5.11 -11.42 7.57
CA ILE A 72 4.18 -12.51 7.24
C ILE A 72 3.40 -12.20 5.96
N LEU A 73 2.76 -11.02 5.90
CA LEU A 73 1.96 -10.61 4.76
C LEU A 73 2.82 -10.47 3.50
N PHE A 74 3.95 -9.76 3.62
CA PHE A 74 4.88 -9.52 2.52
C PHE A 74 5.37 -10.84 1.93
N HIS A 75 5.87 -11.76 2.76
CA HIS A 75 6.37 -13.04 2.30
C HIS A 75 5.29 -13.86 1.59
N ALA A 76 4.09 -13.94 2.16
CA ALA A 76 2.99 -14.71 1.56
C ALA A 76 2.60 -14.20 0.17
N LEU A 77 2.56 -12.87 -0.01
CA LEU A 77 2.22 -12.26 -1.29
C LEU A 77 3.39 -12.32 -2.28
N TRP A 78 4.63 -12.16 -1.81
CA TRP A 78 5.84 -12.24 -2.64
C TRP A 78 6.04 -13.65 -3.23
N GLU A 79 5.97 -14.69 -2.40
CA GLU A 79 6.15 -16.09 -2.83
C GLU A 79 5.06 -16.59 -3.78
N THR A 80 3.98 -15.81 -3.94
CA THR A 80 2.86 -16.14 -4.82
C THR A 80 2.63 -15.13 -5.94
N ASP A 81 3.65 -14.32 -6.27
CA ASP A 81 3.62 -13.33 -7.36
C ASP A 81 2.43 -12.34 -7.25
N ARG A 82 2.00 -12.06 -6.02
CA ARG A 82 0.89 -11.14 -5.67
C ARG A 82 1.35 -9.85 -5.02
N LEU A 83 2.66 -9.68 -4.90
CA LEU A 83 3.30 -8.45 -4.46
C LEU A 83 4.32 -8.03 -5.50
N ILE A 84 4.33 -6.75 -5.83
CA ILE A 84 5.43 -6.12 -6.58
C ILE A 84 6.12 -5.13 -5.65
N TYR A 85 7.43 -4.98 -5.77
CA TYR A 85 8.22 -4.07 -4.94
C TYR A 85 8.94 -3.08 -5.84
N LEU A 86 8.43 -1.85 -5.89
CA LEU A 86 8.94 -0.81 -6.78
C LEU A 86 9.69 0.25 -5.96
N ASP A 87 10.95 0.52 -6.29
CA ASP A 87 11.66 1.67 -5.74
C ASP A 87 11.07 2.96 -6.33
N TRP A 88 11.13 4.09 -5.63
CA TRP A 88 10.66 5.37 -6.18
C TRP A 88 11.35 5.79 -7.48
N LYS A 89 12.54 5.23 -7.78
CA LYS A 89 13.27 5.43 -9.04
C LYS A 89 12.99 4.37 -10.08
N THR A 90 12.16 3.37 -9.80
CA THR A 90 11.82 2.36 -10.80
C THR A 90 11.21 3.04 -12.01
N GLY A 91 11.81 2.80 -13.18
CA GLY A 91 11.36 3.41 -14.42
C GLY A 91 9.99 2.88 -14.83
N ARG A 92 9.18 3.72 -15.49
CA ARG A 92 7.81 3.38 -15.90
C ARG A 92 7.65 2.04 -16.64
N ASP A 93 8.61 1.67 -17.50
CA ASP A 93 8.51 0.46 -18.32
C ASP A 93 8.62 -0.80 -17.45
N GLU A 94 9.50 -0.76 -16.45
CA GLU A 94 9.65 -1.83 -15.46
C GLU A 94 8.43 -1.89 -14.54
N ALA A 95 7.94 -0.73 -14.07
CA ALA A 95 6.73 -0.66 -13.26
C ALA A 95 5.52 -1.25 -14.01
N LEU A 96 5.33 -0.88 -15.28
CA LEU A 96 4.24 -1.41 -16.13
C LEU A 96 4.32 -2.93 -16.29
N ALA A 97 5.51 -3.48 -16.53
CA ALA A 97 5.69 -4.93 -16.65
C ALA A 97 5.37 -5.67 -15.35
N GLN A 98 5.77 -5.11 -14.20
CA GLN A 98 5.44 -5.69 -12.90
C GLN A 98 3.93 -5.62 -12.61
N PHE A 99 3.27 -4.49 -12.91
CA PHE A 99 1.82 -4.40 -12.77
C PHE A 99 1.06 -5.32 -13.73
N GLU A 100 1.52 -5.51 -14.97
CA GLU A 100 0.93 -6.49 -15.90
C GLU A 100 1.00 -7.91 -15.30
N GLY A 101 2.14 -8.27 -14.71
CA GLY A 101 2.31 -9.50 -13.94
C GLY A 101 1.30 -9.61 -12.80
N LEU A 102 1.17 -8.55 -11.99
CA LEU A 102 0.24 -8.51 -10.86
C LEU A 102 -1.24 -8.68 -11.30
N PHE A 103 -1.66 -7.99 -12.36
CA PHE A 103 -3.00 -8.14 -12.95
C PHE A 103 -3.22 -9.56 -13.47
N THR A 104 -2.22 -10.13 -14.15
CA THR A 104 -2.28 -11.49 -14.69
C THR A 104 -2.41 -12.53 -13.57
N THR A 105 -1.64 -12.41 -12.49
CA THR A 105 -1.73 -13.29 -11.32
C THR A 105 -3.11 -13.23 -10.66
N ALA A 106 -3.71 -12.05 -10.62
CA ALA A 106 -5.07 -11.85 -10.10
C ALA A 106 -6.18 -12.29 -11.09
N GLY A 107 -5.83 -12.77 -12.28
CA GLY A 107 -6.81 -13.18 -13.30
C GLY A 107 -7.57 -12.01 -13.92
N LEU A 108 -7.02 -10.80 -13.86
CA LEU A 108 -7.61 -9.60 -14.44
C LEU A 108 -7.21 -9.42 -15.89
N VAL A 109 -8.06 -8.71 -16.63
CA VAL A 109 -7.79 -8.32 -18.02
C VAL A 109 -6.79 -7.17 -18.01
N TRP A 110 -5.65 -7.39 -18.66
CA TRP A 110 -4.70 -6.36 -19.04
C TRP A 110 -4.94 -5.97 -20.53
N PRO A 111 -5.43 -4.76 -20.83
CA PRO A 111 -5.63 -4.32 -22.21
C PRO A 111 -4.31 -4.26 -22.98
N ALA A 112 -4.33 -4.73 -24.23
CA ALA A 112 -3.12 -4.80 -25.07
C ALA A 112 -2.46 -3.44 -25.35
N ASP A 113 -3.23 -2.35 -25.27
CA ASP A 113 -2.78 -0.97 -25.47
C ASP A 113 -2.50 -0.24 -24.14
N MET A 114 -2.61 -0.91 -22.99
CA MET A 114 -2.51 -0.27 -21.67
C MET A 114 -1.19 0.46 -21.48
N ALA A 115 -0.06 -0.19 -21.81
CA ALA A 115 1.25 0.44 -21.72
C ALA A 115 1.36 1.70 -22.58
N GLU A 116 0.85 1.68 -23.81
CA GLU A 116 0.84 2.85 -24.69
C GLU A 116 -0.02 3.98 -24.12
N VAL A 117 -1.19 3.66 -23.57
CA VAL A 117 -2.09 4.64 -22.93
C VAL A 117 -1.39 5.32 -21.76
N VAL A 118 -0.75 4.57 -20.86
CA VAL A 118 -0.04 5.12 -19.69
C VAL A 118 1.14 5.99 -20.14
N ILE A 119 1.96 5.49 -21.06
CA ILE A 119 3.12 6.24 -21.57
C ILE A 119 2.69 7.56 -22.23
N ARG A 120 1.60 7.54 -23.01
CA ARG A 120 1.05 8.76 -23.63
C ARG A 120 0.57 9.76 -22.58
N GLN A 121 -0.14 9.30 -21.55
CA GLN A 121 -0.61 10.17 -20.46
C GLN A 121 0.55 10.81 -19.70
N ILE A 122 1.61 10.05 -19.41
CA ILE A 122 2.84 10.58 -18.79
C ILE A 122 3.47 11.67 -19.67
N ALA A 123 3.59 11.42 -20.97
CA ALA A 123 4.19 12.37 -21.90
C ALA A 123 3.37 13.66 -22.04
N GLU A 124 2.04 13.56 -22.05
CA GLU A 124 1.12 14.71 -22.11
C GLU A 124 1.11 15.54 -20.82
N ALA A 125 1.21 14.87 -19.66
CA ALA A 125 1.28 15.54 -18.38
C ALA A 125 2.59 16.34 -18.19
N ALA A 126 3.64 15.97 -18.92
CA ALA A 126 4.96 16.60 -18.90
C ALA A 126 5.42 16.99 -17.48
N PRO A 127 5.44 16.05 -16.52
CA PRO A 127 5.74 16.37 -15.13
C PRO A 127 7.12 17.03 -15.04
N GLU A 128 7.16 18.33 -14.74
CA GLU A 128 8.40 19.10 -14.57
C GLU A 128 9.20 18.59 -13.35
N SER A 129 8.50 17.97 -12.39
CA SER A 129 9.03 17.24 -11.24
C SER A 129 7.86 16.50 -10.54
N GLY A 130 8.01 15.21 -10.26
CA GLY A 130 7.03 14.40 -9.52
C GLY A 130 7.37 12.91 -9.60
N PRO A 131 6.85 12.05 -8.70
CA PRO A 131 7.11 10.62 -8.76
C PRO A 131 6.44 10.05 -10.03
N GLU A 132 7.25 9.57 -10.99
CA GLU A 132 6.74 8.91 -12.21
C GLU A 132 5.74 7.80 -11.89
N MET A 133 5.87 7.19 -10.71
CA MET A 133 4.96 6.20 -10.17
C MET A 133 3.51 6.65 -10.05
N ALA A 134 3.23 7.93 -9.74
CA ALA A 134 1.85 8.43 -9.68
C ALA A 134 1.14 8.25 -11.02
N PHE A 135 1.84 8.53 -12.12
CA PHE A 135 1.29 8.46 -13.46
C PHE A 135 1.15 7.04 -14.00
N VAL A 136 1.87 6.08 -13.42
CA VAL A 136 1.65 4.64 -13.67
C VAL A 136 0.49 4.14 -12.82
N TYR A 137 0.49 4.45 -11.53
CA TYR A 137 -0.50 3.98 -10.55
C TYR A 137 -1.93 4.41 -10.91
N ILE A 138 -2.15 5.70 -11.18
CA ILE A 138 -3.48 6.28 -11.36
C ILE A 138 -4.33 5.56 -12.44
N PRO A 139 -3.86 5.40 -13.69
CA PRO A 139 -4.65 4.71 -14.72
C PRO A 139 -4.88 3.23 -14.38
N LEU A 140 -3.91 2.58 -13.75
CA LEU A 140 -4.01 1.17 -13.36
C LEU A 140 -4.98 0.96 -12.20
N GLN A 141 -5.04 1.87 -11.23
CA GLN A 141 -6.04 1.85 -10.16
C GLN A 141 -7.45 1.92 -10.75
N ARG A 142 -7.68 2.80 -11.74
CA ARG A 142 -9.00 2.90 -12.41
C ARG A 142 -9.35 1.63 -13.17
N LEU A 143 -8.36 0.99 -13.82
CA LEU A 143 -8.55 -0.29 -14.49
C LEU A 143 -8.89 -1.41 -13.49
N ALA A 144 -8.19 -1.49 -12.35
CA ALA A 144 -8.50 -2.44 -11.29
C ALA A 144 -9.92 -2.23 -10.76
N GLU A 145 -10.32 -0.98 -10.53
CA GLU A 145 -11.66 -0.64 -10.06
C GLU A 145 -12.76 -1.04 -11.03
N GLN A 146 -12.55 -0.87 -12.35
CA GLN A 146 -13.50 -1.36 -13.36
C GLN A 146 -13.71 -2.88 -13.30
N GLN A 147 -12.75 -3.61 -12.72
CA GLN A 147 -12.77 -5.06 -12.55
C GLN A 147 -13.04 -5.49 -11.09
N GLU A 148 -13.64 -4.61 -10.28
CA GLU A 148 -13.99 -4.85 -8.87
C GLU A 148 -12.81 -5.15 -7.93
N HIS A 149 -11.62 -4.69 -8.31
CA HIS A 149 -10.40 -4.80 -7.52
C HIS A 149 -9.86 -3.41 -7.13
N GLN A 150 -8.88 -3.40 -6.23
CA GLN A 150 -8.10 -2.23 -5.89
C GLN A 150 -6.64 -2.61 -5.75
N ILE A 151 -5.77 -1.70 -6.19
CA ILE A 151 -4.36 -1.73 -5.86
C ILE A 151 -4.21 -1.15 -4.46
N MET A 152 -3.53 -1.91 -3.61
CA MET A 152 -3.26 -1.61 -2.22
C MET A 152 -1.76 -1.57 -2.02
N LEU A 153 -1.33 -0.90 -0.94
CA LEU A 153 0.07 -0.78 -0.58
C LEU A 153 0.29 -1.37 0.83
N ILE A 154 1.43 -2.02 1.04
CA ILE A 154 1.96 -2.31 2.38
C ILE A 154 2.94 -1.19 2.74
N ASN A 155 2.46 -0.07 3.26
CA ASN A 155 3.34 1.01 3.67
C ASN A 155 4.29 0.52 4.78
N ASP A 156 5.58 0.41 4.46
CA ASP A 156 6.65 -0.04 5.35
C ASP A 156 7.49 1.14 5.90
N GLY A 157 7.07 2.38 5.63
CA GLY A 157 7.79 3.59 6.01
C GLY A 157 9.06 3.86 5.20
N SER A 158 9.28 3.14 4.09
CA SER A 158 10.42 3.34 3.19
C SER A 158 10.04 4.18 1.95
N ASP A 159 11.04 4.47 1.12
CA ASP A 159 10.84 5.10 -0.20
C ASP A 159 10.48 4.08 -1.30
N ALA A 160 10.10 2.85 -0.92
CA ALA A 160 9.65 1.82 -1.84
C ALA A 160 8.14 1.61 -1.75
N TYR A 161 7.59 1.00 -2.80
CA TYR A 161 6.17 0.76 -2.97
C TYR A 161 5.87 -0.74 -3.17
N PRO A 162 5.67 -1.49 -2.06
CA PRO A 162 5.15 -2.85 -2.10
C PRO A 162 3.65 -2.88 -2.41
N PHE A 163 3.30 -2.93 -3.69
CA PHE A 163 1.90 -2.99 -4.14
C PHE A 163 1.39 -4.42 -4.25
N PHE A 164 0.12 -4.60 -3.88
CA PHE A 164 -0.63 -5.82 -4.16
C PHE A 164 -2.01 -5.46 -4.71
N LEU A 165 -2.70 -6.46 -5.26
CA LEU A 165 -4.03 -6.28 -5.82
C LEU A 165 -5.00 -7.27 -5.15
N THR A 166 -6.16 -6.78 -4.74
CA THR A 166 -7.20 -7.62 -4.13
C THR A 166 -8.60 -7.10 -4.45
N ARG A 167 -9.63 -7.89 -4.15
CA ARG A 167 -11.02 -7.50 -4.36
C ARG A 167 -11.36 -6.26 -3.55
N ARG A 168 -12.19 -5.37 -4.13
CA ARG A 168 -12.58 -4.10 -3.49
C ARG A 168 -13.11 -4.28 -2.06
N ALA A 169 -13.98 -5.26 -1.83
CA ALA A 169 -14.54 -5.49 -0.50
C ALA A 169 -13.49 -5.91 0.55
N VAL A 170 -12.43 -6.61 0.13
CA VAL A 170 -11.30 -6.97 1.01
C VAL A 170 -10.40 -5.76 1.21
N ALA A 171 -10.09 -5.03 0.13
CA ALA A 171 -9.32 -3.79 0.20
C ALA A 171 -9.93 -2.76 1.17
N GLU A 172 -11.22 -2.47 1.07
CA GLU A 172 -11.95 -1.58 1.99
C GLU A 172 -11.89 -2.08 3.44
N ARG A 173 -11.98 -3.40 3.64
CA ARG A 173 -11.94 -4.03 4.96
C ARG A 173 -10.55 -4.00 5.61
N TRP A 174 -9.49 -3.93 4.82
CA TRP A 174 -8.11 -3.89 5.32
C TRP A 174 -7.40 -2.54 5.18
N ALA A 175 -8.00 -1.56 4.50
CA ALA A 175 -7.46 -0.21 4.37
C ALA A 175 -7.21 0.46 5.72
N ASP A 176 -6.04 1.07 5.91
CA ASP A 176 -5.57 1.74 7.11
C ASP A 176 -5.36 0.83 8.33
N VAL A 177 -5.32 -0.49 8.14
CA VAL A 177 -4.98 -1.42 9.23
C VAL A 177 -3.50 -1.29 9.58
N ALA A 178 -3.21 -0.99 10.85
CA ALA A 178 -1.84 -0.90 11.34
C ALA A 178 -1.18 -2.29 11.43
N LEU A 179 0.00 -2.43 10.86
CA LEU A 179 0.85 -3.63 10.92
C LEU A 179 1.94 -3.53 12.00
N GLY A 180 2.16 -2.33 12.53
CA GLY A 180 3.12 -2.03 13.58
C GLY A 180 3.36 -0.53 13.69
N ASN A 181 4.49 -0.12 14.25
CA ASN A 181 4.85 1.30 14.31
C ASN A 181 5.07 1.82 12.89
N ASP A 182 4.27 2.82 12.50
CA ASP A 182 4.36 3.52 11.22
C ASP A 182 4.22 2.64 9.96
N MET A 183 3.64 1.43 10.08
CA MET A 183 3.37 0.55 8.95
C MET A 183 1.89 0.20 8.83
N PHE A 184 1.39 0.14 7.60
CA PHE A 184 -0.04 0.04 7.34
C PHE A 184 -0.31 -0.80 6.07
N ILE A 185 -1.48 -1.44 6.02
CA ILE A 185 -2.11 -1.74 4.73
C ILE A 185 -2.88 -0.49 4.34
N ASP A 186 -2.59 0.15 3.21
CA ASP A 186 -3.20 1.44 2.88
C ASP A 186 -3.57 1.60 1.40
N HIS A 187 -4.40 2.61 1.15
CA HIS A 187 -4.62 3.14 -0.19
C HIS A 187 -3.50 4.13 -0.51
N PRO A 188 -2.72 3.92 -1.58
CA PRO A 188 -1.57 4.77 -1.89
C PRO A 188 -1.95 6.15 -2.43
N ASP A 189 -3.26 6.46 -2.58
CA ASP A 189 -3.77 7.73 -3.08
C ASP A 189 -3.17 8.96 -2.38
N TRP A 190 -2.93 8.89 -1.07
CA TRP A 190 -2.39 10.02 -0.31
C TRP A 190 -0.95 10.37 -0.73
N GLN A 191 -0.18 9.39 -1.21
CA GLN A 191 1.19 9.59 -1.70
C GLN A 191 1.22 10.33 -3.04
N PHE A 192 0.11 10.25 -3.78
CA PHE A 192 -0.04 10.80 -5.13
C PHE A 192 -1.20 11.80 -5.19
N ALA A 193 -1.61 12.36 -4.05
CA ALA A 193 -2.86 13.11 -3.94
C ALA A 193 -2.84 14.37 -4.83
N ASP A 194 -1.70 15.03 -4.96
CA ASP A 194 -1.53 16.22 -5.78
C ASP A 194 -1.58 15.88 -7.28
N GLU A 195 -0.93 14.80 -7.70
CA GLU A 195 -0.98 14.29 -9.08
C GLU A 195 -2.37 13.79 -9.45
N MET A 196 -3.06 13.12 -8.52
CA MET A 196 -4.45 12.70 -8.69
C MET A 196 -5.36 13.90 -8.92
N ARG A 197 -5.25 14.96 -8.09
CA ARG A 197 -6.03 16.19 -8.26
C ARG A 197 -5.70 16.89 -9.57
N ALA A 198 -4.43 16.95 -9.95
CA ALA A 198 -4.01 17.49 -11.23
C ALA A 198 -4.61 16.72 -12.43
N ALA A 199 -4.80 15.41 -12.29
CA ALA A 199 -5.50 14.55 -13.24
C ALA A 199 -7.04 14.62 -13.15
N GLY A 200 -7.59 15.50 -12.30
CA GLY A 200 -9.04 15.66 -12.10
C GLY A 200 -9.68 14.51 -11.32
N LEU A 201 -8.89 13.80 -10.51
CA LEU A 201 -9.34 12.73 -9.62
C LEU A 201 -9.42 13.24 -8.19
N ASP A 202 -10.37 12.70 -7.44
CA ASP A 202 -10.47 12.92 -6.01
C ASP A 202 -9.75 11.77 -5.31
N PRO A 203 -8.63 12.00 -4.59
CA PRO A 203 -7.98 10.95 -3.83
C PRO A 203 -8.95 10.45 -2.76
N ARG A 204 -9.00 9.12 -2.53
CA ARG A 204 -9.84 8.56 -1.44
C ARG A 204 -9.47 9.12 -0.07
N ASN A 205 -8.22 9.52 0.04
CA ASN A 205 -7.50 9.82 1.25
C ASN A 205 -6.43 10.87 0.93
N ASP A 206 -6.43 12.00 1.62
CA ASP A 206 -5.46 13.08 1.45
C ASP A 206 -4.40 13.13 2.55
N ASP A 207 -4.71 12.57 3.73
CA ASP A 207 -3.79 12.49 4.85
C ASP A 207 -3.00 11.17 4.89
N HIS A 208 -1.84 11.19 5.57
CA HIS A 208 -1.05 9.99 5.87
C HIS A 208 -1.85 8.98 6.71
N PRO A 209 -1.74 7.66 6.47
CA PRO A 209 -2.53 6.63 7.18
C PRO A 209 -2.35 6.66 8.70
N ILE A 210 -1.22 7.14 9.22
CA ILE A 210 -0.98 7.34 10.67
C ILE A 210 -2.11 8.10 11.38
N TYR A 211 -2.79 9.02 10.69
CA TYR A 211 -3.87 9.83 11.27
C TYR A 211 -5.24 9.12 11.29
N ARG A 212 -5.37 8.01 10.57
CA ARG A 212 -6.60 7.21 10.45
C ARG A 212 -6.38 5.72 10.72
N ALA A 213 -5.19 5.38 11.20
CA ALA A 213 -4.78 4.02 11.47
C ALA A 213 -5.78 3.34 12.41
N ARG A 214 -6.12 2.09 12.10
CA ARG A 214 -7.10 1.31 12.85
C ARG A 214 -6.58 -0.07 13.21
N PRO A 215 -7.14 -0.70 14.25
CA PRO A 215 -6.83 -2.10 14.55
C PRO A 215 -7.33 -3.03 13.45
N VAL A 216 -6.89 -4.29 13.54
CA VAL A 216 -7.41 -5.40 12.74
C VAL A 216 -8.93 -5.46 12.84
N PRO A 217 -9.66 -5.62 11.71
CA PRO A 217 -11.12 -5.76 11.73
C PRO A 217 -11.55 -7.03 12.49
N PRO A 218 -12.72 -7.04 13.14
CA PRO A 218 -13.23 -8.26 13.79
C PRO A 218 -13.53 -9.36 12.75
N GLU A 219 -13.54 -10.63 13.19
CA GLU A 219 -14.08 -11.73 12.38
C GLU A 219 -15.60 -11.57 12.20
N GLU A 220 -16.10 -11.84 10.99
CA GLU A 220 -17.54 -11.82 10.66
C GLU A 220 -18.26 -13.11 11.05
#